data_AF-A0A261TBW7-F1
#
_entry.id   AF-A0A261TBW7-F1
#
_cell.length_a   1.000
_cell.length_b   1.000
_cell.length_c   1.000
_cell.angle_alpha   90.00
_cell.angle_beta   90.00
_cell.angle_gamma   90.00
#
_symmetry.space_group_name_H-M   'P 1'
#
loop_
_entity.id
_entity.type
_entity.pdbx_description
1 polymer ?
#
loop_
_entity_poly.entity_id
_entity_poly.type
_entity_poly.pdbx_seq_one_letter_code
_entity_poly.pdbx_strand_id
1 'polypeptide(L)'
;MATLRGALIAQTAATDVDDLLRAEWAARVAALDLYIHELVAERMVAIFAGQLAEPKAFSKLSLPVSVCERIRSATSAPDAVAAFDLEIRRQLTLVTFQFPDQIADGIRMTSDVELWKAIAQNQGATTRATDSKAKAIRANLKLIVERRNKIVHEGDLAPSFPRAPWPIGQVELANAAAFLLALVTSIELVVT
;
A
#
# COMPACT_ATOMS: atom_id res chain seq x y z
N MET A 1 30.05 -0.81 -23.85
CA MET A 1 28.89 -0.14 -23.24
C MET A 1 29.10 -0.10 -21.73
N ALA A 2 29.46 1.06 -21.18
CA ALA A 2 29.55 1.23 -19.74
C ALA A 2 28.14 1.07 -19.14
N THR A 3 27.97 0.14 -18.22
CA THR A 3 26.71 -0.06 -17.50
C THR A 3 26.42 1.17 -16.64
N LEU A 4 25.14 1.50 -16.44
CA LEU A 4 24.68 2.55 -15.51
C LEU A 4 25.37 2.45 -14.14
N ARG A 5 25.67 1.22 -13.71
CA ARG A 5 26.45 0.90 -12.50
C ARG A 5 27.89 1.45 -12.52
N GLY A 6 28.58 1.42 -13.66
CA GLY A 6 29.93 1.96 -13.80
C GLY A 6 29.97 3.49 -13.78
N ALA A 7 28.94 4.15 -14.32
CA ALA A 7 28.81 5.60 -14.24
C ALA A 7 28.46 6.08 -12.82
N LEU A 8 27.64 5.31 -12.09
CA LEU A 8 27.25 5.63 -10.71
C LEU A 8 28.44 5.55 -9.73
N ILE A 9 29.33 4.57 -9.89
CA ILE A 9 30.53 4.40 -9.04
C ILE A 9 31.55 5.53 -9.26
N ALA A 10 31.57 6.17 -10.43
CA ALA A 10 32.39 7.36 -10.65
C ALA A 10 31.82 8.62 -9.94
N GLN A 11 30.53 8.61 -9.60
CA GLN A 11 29.83 9.71 -8.92
C GLN A 11 29.73 9.52 -7.39
N THR A 12 30.01 8.33 -6.86
CA THR A 12 29.82 7.95 -5.43
C THR A 12 30.76 8.64 -4.43
N ALA A 13 31.64 9.56 -4.84
CA ALA A 13 32.37 10.40 -3.88
C ALA A 13 31.47 11.44 -3.19
N ALA A 14 30.21 11.61 -3.62
CA ALA A 14 29.32 12.68 -3.15
C ALA A 14 27.92 12.23 -2.69
N THR A 15 27.61 10.92 -2.62
CA THR A 15 26.31 10.44 -2.13
C THR A 15 26.49 9.70 -0.81
N ASP A 16 25.88 10.21 0.25
CA ASP A 16 25.84 9.55 1.54
C ASP A 16 25.07 8.22 1.41
N VAL A 17 25.70 7.11 1.82
CA VAL A 17 25.10 5.78 1.77
C VAL A 17 23.80 5.75 2.57
N ASP A 18 23.71 6.51 3.66
CA ASP A 18 22.51 6.57 4.49
C ASP A 18 21.32 7.20 3.75
N ASP A 19 21.57 8.17 2.87
CA ASP A 19 20.51 8.80 2.07
C ASP A 19 19.96 7.84 1.00
N LEU A 20 20.82 6.97 0.45
CA LEU A 20 20.35 5.88 -0.42
C LEU A 20 19.46 4.89 0.34
N LEU A 21 19.82 4.53 1.58
CA LEU A 21 19.00 3.64 2.41
C LEU A 21 17.65 4.29 2.78
N ARG A 22 17.64 5.60 3.06
CA ARG A 22 16.40 6.35 3.32
C ARG A 22 15.51 6.44 2.09
N ALA A 23 16.10 6.71 0.92
CA ALA A 23 15.37 6.72 -0.35
C ALA A 23 14.75 5.34 -0.64
N GLU A 24 15.49 4.24 -0.42
CA GLU A 24 14.97 2.89 -0.58
C GLU A 24 13.81 2.60 0.38
N TRP A 25 13.93 3.01 1.65
CA TRP A 25 12.83 2.87 2.62
C TRP A 25 11.55 3.56 2.15
N ALA A 26 11.67 4.81 1.70
CA ALA A 26 10.54 5.58 1.19
C ALA A 26 9.92 4.91 -0.05
N ALA A 27 10.76 4.43 -0.98
CA ALA A 27 10.33 3.75 -2.19
C ALA A 27 9.59 2.43 -1.89
N ARG A 28 10.01 1.66 -0.90
CA ARG A 28 9.35 0.41 -0.49
C ARG A 28 7.93 0.64 0.05
N VAL A 29 7.76 1.68 0.86
CA VAL A 29 6.43 2.06 1.37
C VAL A 29 5.55 2.60 0.23
N ALA A 30 6.13 3.35 -0.72
CA ALA A 30 5.40 3.78 -1.91
C ALA A 30 4.98 2.60 -2.81
N ALA A 31 5.81 1.54 -2.89
CA ALA A 31 5.45 0.32 -3.62
C ALA A 31 4.28 -0.42 -2.96
N LEU A 32 4.23 -0.50 -1.62
CA LEU A 32 3.06 -1.02 -0.89
C LEU A 32 1.81 -0.20 -1.23
N ASP A 33 1.92 1.13 -1.16
CA ASP A 33 0.81 2.04 -1.45
C ASP A 33 0.25 1.81 -2.86
N LEU A 34 1.11 1.78 -3.87
CA LEU A 34 0.72 1.52 -5.25
C LEU A 34 0.08 0.13 -5.42
N TYR A 35 0.65 -0.91 -4.80
CA TYR A 35 0.08 -2.26 -4.85
C TYR A 35 -1.36 -2.28 -4.33
N ILE A 36 -1.64 -1.65 -3.19
CA ILE A 36 -3.00 -1.61 -2.63
C ILE A 36 -3.94 -0.78 -3.52
N HIS A 37 -3.46 0.31 -4.13
CA HIS A 37 -4.27 1.07 -5.09
C HIS A 37 -4.73 0.21 -6.26
N GLU A 38 -3.81 -0.53 -6.89
CA GLU A 38 -4.14 -1.38 -8.03
C GLU A 38 -5.05 -2.54 -7.62
N LEU A 39 -4.73 -3.23 -6.51
CA LEU A 39 -5.56 -4.30 -5.98
C LEU A 39 -7.00 -3.85 -5.72
N VAL A 40 -7.19 -2.69 -5.08
CA VAL A 40 -8.52 -2.15 -4.79
C VAL A 40 -9.23 -1.74 -6.08
N ALA A 41 -8.55 -1.03 -7.00
CA ALA A 41 -9.14 -0.61 -8.26
C ALA A 41 -9.62 -1.80 -9.10
N GLU A 42 -8.75 -2.79 -9.34
CA GLU A 42 -9.05 -3.97 -10.14
C GLU A 42 -10.23 -4.75 -9.57
N ARG A 43 -10.28 -4.92 -8.25
CA ARG A 43 -11.37 -5.65 -7.61
C ARG A 43 -12.68 -4.88 -7.62
N MET A 44 -12.66 -3.55 -7.41
CA MET A 44 -13.87 -2.73 -7.53
C MET A 44 -14.44 -2.80 -8.96
N VAL A 45 -13.57 -2.78 -9.97
CA VAL A 45 -13.95 -2.95 -11.38
C VAL A 45 -14.55 -4.34 -11.62
N ALA A 46 -13.95 -5.39 -11.07
CA ALA A 46 -14.48 -6.76 -11.18
C ALA A 46 -15.84 -6.92 -10.47
N ILE A 47 -16.06 -6.25 -9.33
CA ILE A 47 -17.38 -6.21 -8.66
C ILE A 47 -18.40 -5.51 -9.56
N PHE A 48 -18.06 -4.35 -10.10
CA PHE A 48 -18.95 -3.61 -11.01
C PHE A 48 -19.29 -4.40 -12.28
N ALA A 49 -18.33 -5.15 -12.82
CA ALA A 49 -18.53 -6.03 -13.97
C ALA A 49 -19.31 -7.33 -13.64
N GLY A 50 -19.72 -7.54 -12.38
CA GLY A 50 -20.43 -8.73 -11.92
C GLY A 50 -19.57 -10.00 -11.84
N GLN A 51 -18.24 -9.84 -11.84
CA GLN A 51 -17.27 -10.95 -11.77
C GLN A 51 -16.96 -11.35 -10.32
N LEU A 52 -17.10 -10.41 -9.38
CA LEU A 52 -16.94 -10.63 -7.95
C LEU A 52 -18.22 -10.28 -7.20
N ALA A 53 -18.46 -10.97 -6.07
CA ALA A 53 -19.57 -10.68 -5.19
C ALA A 53 -19.39 -9.31 -4.52
N GLU A 54 -20.48 -8.57 -4.37
CA GLU A 54 -20.48 -7.25 -3.73
C GLU A 54 -20.32 -7.38 -2.20
N PRO A 55 -19.26 -6.81 -1.60
CA PRO A 55 -19.11 -6.74 -0.15
C PRO A 55 -20.00 -5.64 0.43
N LYS A 56 -20.29 -5.70 1.74
CA LYS A 56 -21.25 -4.78 2.38
C LYS A 56 -20.88 -3.31 2.22
N ALA A 57 -19.58 -2.99 2.23
CA ALA A 57 -19.13 -1.60 2.14
C ALA A 57 -19.20 -1.03 0.72
N PHE A 58 -19.25 -1.87 -0.32
CA PHE A 58 -19.32 -1.40 -1.71
C PHE A 58 -20.60 -0.60 -1.96
N SER A 59 -21.71 -0.95 -1.31
CA SER A 59 -22.97 -0.19 -1.34
C SER A 59 -22.86 1.28 -0.91
N LYS A 60 -21.76 1.66 -0.22
CA LYS A 60 -21.48 3.05 0.19
C LYS A 60 -20.69 3.84 -0.85
N LEU A 61 -20.26 3.20 -1.94
CA LEU A 61 -19.57 3.86 -3.04
C LEU A 61 -20.47 4.96 -3.60
N SER A 62 -19.90 6.17 -3.71
CA SER A 62 -20.58 7.31 -4.30
C SER A 62 -19.92 7.67 -5.62
N LEU A 63 -20.74 7.84 -6.66
CA LEU A 63 -20.30 8.28 -7.99
C LEU A 63 -20.94 9.63 -8.32
N PRO A 64 -20.20 10.56 -8.95
CA PRO A 64 -20.78 11.78 -9.49
C PRO A 64 -21.88 11.46 -10.51
N VAL A 65 -22.94 12.27 -10.54
CA VAL A 65 -24.07 12.09 -11.49
C VAL A 65 -23.57 12.02 -12.93
N SER A 66 -22.57 12.82 -13.30
CA SER A 66 -21.97 12.80 -14.65
C SER A 66 -21.35 11.46 -15.02
N VAL A 67 -20.81 10.71 -14.05
CA VAL A 67 -20.26 9.37 -14.26
C VAL A 67 -21.38 8.35 -14.40
N CYS A 68 -22.42 8.44 -13.55
CA CYS A 68 -23.62 7.61 -13.68
C CYS A 68 -24.28 7.77 -15.05
N GLU A 69 -24.40 9.00 -15.54
CA GLU A 69 -24.92 9.30 -16.88
C GLU A 69 -24.05 8.70 -17.99
N ARG A 70 -22.73 8.80 -17.86
CA ARG A 70 -21.79 8.19 -18.81
C ARG A 70 -21.95 6.66 -18.85
N ILE A 71 -22.00 6.01 -17.68
CA ILE A 71 -22.23 4.57 -17.54
C ILE A 71 -23.58 4.18 -18.16
N ARG A 72 -24.65 4.92 -17.85
CA ARG A 72 -26.01 4.67 -18.34
C ARG A 72 -26.14 4.84 -19.87
N SER A 73 -25.37 5.77 -20.45
CA SER A 73 -25.35 6.05 -21.89
C SER A 73 -24.37 5.19 -22.69
N ALA A 74 -23.60 4.32 -22.02
CA ALA A 74 -22.59 3.50 -22.66
C ALA A 74 -23.19 2.56 -23.71
N THR A 75 -22.53 2.47 -24.87
CA THR A 75 -22.98 1.63 -26.00
C THR A 75 -22.69 0.15 -25.81
N SER A 76 -21.75 -0.17 -24.92
CA SER A 76 -21.34 -1.54 -24.61
C SER A 76 -20.96 -1.69 -23.14
N ALA A 77 -20.98 -2.93 -22.62
CA ALA A 77 -20.54 -3.21 -21.26
C ALA A 77 -19.07 -2.80 -21.01
N PRO A 78 -18.11 -3.03 -21.91
CA PRO A 78 -16.74 -2.51 -21.76
C PRO A 78 -16.66 -0.99 -21.62
N ASP A 79 -17.48 -0.23 -22.36
CA ASP A 79 -17.49 1.24 -22.26
C ASP A 79 -18.00 1.70 -20.89
N ALA A 80 -19.02 1.02 -20.34
CA ALA A 80 -19.53 1.29 -19.00
C ALA A 80 -18.46 0.98 -17.92
N VAL A 81 -17.76 -0.16 -18.06
CA VAL A 81 -16.68 -0.56 -17.16
C VAL A 81 -15.52 0.43 -17.21
N ALA A 82 -15.12 0.89 -18.40
CA ALA A 82 -14.06 1.89 -18.55
C ALA A 82 -14.44 3.25 -17.92
N ALA A 83 -15.70 3.67 -18.06
CA ALA A 83 -16.20 4.87 -17.41
C ALA A 83 -16.18 4.77 -15.87
N PHE A 84 -16.50 3.60 -15.33
CA PHE A 84 -16.43 3.31 -13.91
C PHE A 84 -14.98 3.27 -13.41
N ASP A 85 -14.10 2.51 -14.07
CA ASP A 85 -12.68 2.36 -13.73
C ASP A 85 -11.97 3.72 -13.66
N LEU A 86 -12.19 4.57 -14.66
CA LEU A 86 -11.61 5.92 -14.69
C LEU A 86 -12.02 6.74 -13.46
N GLU A 87 -13.27 6.65 -13.02
CA GLU A 87 -13.74 7.36 -11.83
C GLU A 87 -13.20 6.75 -10.55
N ILE A 88 -13.17 5.42 -10.43
CA ILE A 88 -12.57 4.74 -9.26
C ILE A 88 -11.11 5.13 -9.12
N ARG A 89 -10.31 5.00 -10.18
CA ARG A 89 -8.90 5.40 -10.15
C ARG A 89 -8.73 6.86 -9.79
N ARG A 90 -9.58 7.76 -10.31
CA ARG A 90 -9.58 9.18 -9.93
C ARG A 90 -9.84 9.38 -8.44
N GLN A 91 -10.83 8.70 -7.86
CA GLN A 91 -11.12 8.79 -6.42
C GLN A 91 -9.98 8.24 -5.57
N LEU A 92 -9.41 7.09 -5.97
CA LEU A 92 -8.32 6.46 -5.24
C LEU A 92 -7.05 7.33 -5.22
N THR A 93 -6.79 8.19 -6.21
CA THR A 93 -5.66 9.13 -6.17
C THR A 93 -5.67 10.10 -4.98
N LEU A 94 -6.84 10.32 -4.36
CA LEU A 94 -7.01 11.19 -3.19
C LEU A 94 -6.80 10.45 -1.87
N VAL A 95 -6.58 9.14 -1.93
CA VAL A 95 -6.40 8.26 -0.78
C VAL A 95 -4.94 7.83 -0.74
N THR A 96 -4.47 7.49 0.46
CA THR A 96 -3.15 6.87 0.65
C THR A 96 -3.37 5.58 1.39
N PHE A 97 -2.81 4.49 0.90
CA PHE A 97 -2.92 3.14 1.44
C PHE A 97 -1.59 2.68 2.03
N GLN A 98 -1.11 3.41 3.03
CA GLN A 98 0.12 3.07 3.75
C GLN A 98 -0.17 2.60 5.16
N PHE A 99 -1.01 3.33 5.90
CA PHE A 99 -1.32 2.95 7.28
C PHE A 99 -2.28 1.75 7.35
N PRO A 100 -2.20 0.95 8.43
CA PRO A 100 -3.03 -0.25 8.56
C PRO A 100 -4.54 0.00 8.40
N ASP A 101 -5.04 1.10 8.94
CA ASP A 101 -6.48 1.38 8.91
C ASP A 101 -6.93 1.81 7.51
N GLN A 102 -6.11 2.60 6.79
CA GLN A 102 -6.37 2.99 5.42
C GLN A 102 -6.40 1.77 4.48
N ILE A 103 -5.42 0.87 4.62
CA ILE A 103 -5.40 -0.39 3.84
C ILE A 103 -6.66 -1.22 4.14
N ALA A 104 -7.02 -1.36 5.42
CA ALA A 104 -8.23 -2.11 5.80
C ALA A 104 -9.51 -1.47 5.23
N ASP A 105 -9.59 -0.15 5.19
CA ASP A 105 -10.73 0.58 4.62
C ASP A 105 -10.84 0.35 3.10
N GLY A 106 -9.71 0.42 2.38
CA GLY A 106 -9.67 0.10 0.94
C GLY A 106 -10.07 -1.34 0.65
N ILE A 107 -9.51 -2.31 1.37
CA ILE A 107 -9.87 -3.73 1.18
C ILE A 107 -11.34 -3.99 1.51
N ARG A 108 -11.91 -3.32 2.52
CA ARG A 108 -13.32 -3.49 2.89
C ARG A 108 -14.28 -3.13 1.76
N MET A 109 -13.90 -2.20 0.88
CA MET A 109 -14.68 -1.88 -0.33
C MET A 109 -14.72 -3.03 -1.34
N THR A 110 -13.87 -4.05 -1.19
CA THR A 110 -13.70 -5.15 -2.16
C THR A 110 -13.83 -6.56 -1.57
N SER A 111 -13.91 -6.69 -0.24
CA SER A 111 -14.05 -7.95 0.47
C SER A 111 -14.57 -7.73 1.91
N ASP A 112 -15.39 -8.65 2.40
CA ASP A 112 -15.88 -8.66 3.79
C ASP A 112 -14.87 -9.31 4.79
N VAL A 113 -13.67 -9.67 4.32
CA VAL A 113 -12.65 -10.33 5.15
C VAL A 113 -12.24 -9.48 6.36
N GLU A 114 -12.08 -10.12 7.53
CA GLU A 114 -11.39 -9.51 8.67
C GLU A 114 -9.87 -9.47 8.41
N LEU A 115 -9.43 -8.56 7.53
CA LEU A 115 -8.10 -8.52 6.91
C LEU A 115 -6.94 -8.89 7.85
N TRP A 116 -6.80 -8.17 8.95
CA TRP A 116 -5.65 -8.36 9.85
C TRP A 116 -5.66 -9.70 10.58
N LYS A 117 -6.84 -10.26 10.88
CA LYS A 117 -6.96 -11.60 11.45
C LYS A 117 -6.63 -12.66 10.41
N ALA A 118 -7.13 -12.50 9.18
CA ALA A 118 -6.84 -13.41 8.07
C ALA A 118 -5.33 -13.45 7.76
N ILE A 119 -4.66 -12.29 7.69
CA ILE A 119 -3.20 -12.19 7.54
C ILE A 119 -2.49 -12.89 8.70
N ALA A 120 -2.91 -12.63 9.95
CA ALA A 120 -2.29 -13.26 11.12
C ALA A 120 -2.38 -14.79 11.07
N GLN A 121 -3.53 -15.33 10.71
CA GLN A 121 -3.77 -16.77 10.53
C GLN A 121 -2.95 -17.34 9.38
N ASN A 122 -2.91 -16.67 8.22
CA ASN A 122 -2.07 -17.04 7.08
C ASN A 122 -0.59 -17.12 7.47
N GLN A 123 -0.12 -16.21 8.31
CA GLN A 123 1.24 -16.22 8.84
C GLN A 123 1.44 -17.24 9.99
N GLY A 124 0.48 -18.12 10.26
CA GLY A 124 0.59 -19.20 11.24
C GLY A 124 0.16 -18.85 12.67
N ALA A 125 -0.65 -17.80 12.88
CA ALA A 125 -1.27 -17.60 14.19
C ALA A 125 -2.24 -18.74 14.53
N THR A 126 -2.15 -19.26 15.75
CA THR A 126 -3.21 -20.09 16.31
C THR A 126 -4.45 -19.23 16.61
N THR A 127 -5.62 -19.86 16.79
CA THR A 127 -6.85 -19.16 17.15
C THR A 127 -6.69 -18.25 18.38
N ARG A 128 -5.97 -18.72 19.41
CA ARG A 128 -5.71 -17.94 20.63
C ARG A 128 -4.74 -16.77 20.43
N ALA A 129 -3.90 -16.81 19.41
CA ALA A 129 -2.88 -15.79 19.13
C ALA A 129 -3.24 -14.88 17.95
N THR A 130 -4.40 -15.07 17.33
CA THR A 130 -4.79 -14.34 16.11
C THR A 130 -4.86 -12.83 16.37
N ASP A 131 -5.55 -12.40 17.43
CA ASP A 131 -5.72 -10.98 17.72
C ASP A 131 -4.41 -10.31 18.14
N SER A 132 -3.59 -10.97 18.96
CA SER A 132 -2.30 -10.43 19.38
C SER A 132 -1.32 -10.32 18.22
N LYS A 133 -1.28 -11.31 17.32
CA LYS A 133 -0.46 -11.25 16.11
C LYS A 133 -0.96 -10.21 15.12
N ALA A 134 -2.27 -10.11 14.89
CA ALA A 134 -2.86 -9.06 14.06
C ALA A 134 -2.49 -7.67 14.58
N LYS A 135 -2.55 -7.45 15.90
CA LYS A 135 -2.13 -6.20 16.54
C LYS A 135 -0.64 -5.93 16.33
N ALA A 136 0.22 -6.95 16.46
CA ALA A 136 1.65 -6.82 16.25
C ALA A 136 2.02 -6.45 14.80
N ILE A 137 1.37 -7.09 13.81
CA ILE A 137 1.56 -6.77 12.39
C ILE A 137 1.17 -5.31 12.11
N ARG A 138 0.00 -4.86 12.59
CA ARG A 138 -0.45 -3.47 12.43
C ARG A 138 0.52 -2.48 13.07
N ALA A 139 1.00 -2.79 14.28
CA ALA A 139 1.96 -1.94 14.99
C ALA A 139 3.29 -1.83 14.23
N ASN A 140 3.80 -2.94 13.69
CA ASN A 140 5.04 -2.93 12.92
C ASN A 140 4.91 -2.13 11.61
N LEU A 141 3.82 -2.33 10.87
CA LEU A 141 3.54 -1.54 9.67
C LEU A 141 3.47 -0.04 9.99
N LYS A 142 2.77 0.32 11.08
CA LYS A 142 2.68 1.72 11.53
C LYS A 142 4.06 2.34 11.76
N LEU A 143 4.98 1.64 12.44
CA LEU A 143 6.35 2.13 12.67
C LEU A 143 7.10 2.35 11.34
N ILE A 144 6.95 1.45 10.38
CA ILE A 144 7.59 1.57 9.06
C ILE A 144 7.10 2.81 8.31
N VAL A 145 5.79 3.04 8.31
CA VAL A 145 5.16 4.20 7.65
C VAL A 145 5.50 5.50 8.37
N GLU A 146 5.49 5.51 9.70
CA GLU A 146 5.92 6.67 10.49
C GLU A 146 7.37 7.07 10.19
N ARG A 147 8.27 6.08 10.07
CA ARG A 147 9.65 6.35 9.66
C ARG A 147 9.73 6.91 8.24
N ARG A 148 8.95 6.37 7.29
CA ARG A 148 8.86 6.95 5.94
C ARG A 148 8.41 8.41 5.97
N ASN A 149 7.43 8.75 6.80
CA ASN A 149 6.98 10.14 6.93
C ASN A 149 8.10 11.05 7.46
N LYS A 150 8.86 10.60 8.45
CA LYS A 150 10.03 11.34 8.93
C LYS A 150 11.07 11.54 7.85
N ILE A 151 11.39 10.49 7.09
CA ILE A 151 12.35 10.56 5.97
C ILE A 151 11.90 11.61 4.93
N VAL A 152 10.65 11.53 4.49
CA VAL A 152 10.15 12.34 3.38
C VAL A 152 9.83 13.79 3.79
N HIS A 153 9.34 14.01 5.01
CA HIS A 153 8.83 15.32 5.43
C HIS A 153 9.68 16.03 6.49
N GLU A 154 10.50 15.31 7.25
CA GLU A 154 11.21 15.85 8.41
C GLU A 154 12.74 15.66 8.33
N GLY A 155 13.26 15.16 7.20
CA GLY A 155 14.69 14.88 7.00
C GLY A 155 15.22 13.74 7.88
N ASP A 156 14.33 12.87 8.36
CA ASP A 156 14.62 11.81 9.33
C ASP A 156 15.33 12.30 10.61
N LEU A 157 15.14 13.57 11.00
CA LEU A 157 15.90 14.19 12.09
C LEU A 157 15.40 13.79 13.49
N ALA A 158 16.29 13.27 14.32
CA ALA A 158 16.04 12.99 15.72
C ALA A 158 15.71 14.27 16.52
N PRO A 159 14.89 14.17 17.58
CA PRO A 159 14.53 15.29 18.44
C PRO A 159 15.63 15.62 19.48
N SER A 160 16.90 15.39 19.14
CA SER A 160 18.08 15.66 19.97
C SER A 160 18.67 17.06 19.70
N PHE A 161 19.53 17.55 20.59
CA PHE A 161 20.34 18.74 20.36
C PHE A 161 21.85 18.39 20.44
N PRO A 162 22.65 18.60 19.37
CA PRO A 162 22.22 19.05 18.03
C PRO A 162 21.31 18.01 17.35
N ARG A 163 20.48 18.47 16.39
CA ARG A 163 19.65 17.57 15.59
C ARG A 163 20.55 16.80 14.63
N ALA A 164 20.43 15.48 14.65
CA ALA A 164 21.07 14.59 13.70
C ALA A 164 20.02 13.63 13.12
N PRO A 165 20.17 13.14 11.88
CA PRO A 165 19.31 12.10 11.34
C PRO A 165 19.31 10.85 12.22
N TRP A 166 18.18 10.14 12.27
CA TRP A 166 18.13 8.82 12.89
C TRP A 166 19.09 7.89 12.15
N PRO A 167 19.87 7.07 12.88
CA PRO A 167 20.71 6.06 12.26
C PRO A 167 19.88 5.12 11.40
N ILE A 168 20.40 4.75 10.24
CA ILE A 168 19.79 3.76 9.36
C ILE A 168 20.85 2.73 8.98
N GLY A 169 20.45 1.47 8.90
CA GLY A 169 21.36 0.39 8.56
C GLY A 169 20.71 -0.62 7.63
N GLN A 170 21.54 -1.36 6.89
CA GLN A 170 21.07 -2.36 5.93
C GLN A 170 20.20 -3.45 6.59
N VAL A 171 20.48 -3.83 7.84
CA VAL A 171 19.69 -4.83 8.57
C VAL A 171 18.27 -4.36 8.81
N GLU A 172 18.10 -3.10 9.22
CA GLU A 172 16.77 -2.55 9.48
C GLU A 172 15.96 -2.43 8.18
N LEU A 173 16.61 -1.97 7.12
CA LEU A 173 16.00 -1.89 5.79
C LEU A 173 15.60 -3.27 5.27
N ALA A 174 16.44 -4.29 5.46
CA ALA A 174 16.14 -5.67 5.10
C ALA A 174 14.96 -6.23 5.90
N ASN A 175 14.84 -5.89 7.19
CA ASN A 175 13.70 -6.29 8.02
C ASN A 175 12.39 -5.63 7.54
N ALA A 176 12.42 -4.34 7.23
CA ALA A 176 11.27 -3.64 6.66
C ALA A 176 10.87 -4.23 5.30
N ALA A 177 11.85 -4.51 4.44
CA ALA A 177 11.64 -5.16 3.15
C ALA A 177 10.97 -6.53 3.28
N ALA A 178 11.52 -7.41 4.13
CA ALA A 178 10.98 -8.74 4.35
C ALA A 178 9.56 -8.68 4.95
N PHE A 179 9.31 -7.75 5.86
CA PHE A 179 7.99 -7.55 6.45
C PHE A 179 6.97 -7.09 5.39
N LEU A 180 7.29 -6.08 4.58
CA LEU A 180 6.38 -5.57 3.54
C LEU A 180 6.09 -6.64 2.48
N LEU A 181 7.10 -7.42 2.09
CA LEU A 181 6.91 -8.55 1.17
C LEU A 181 5.98 -9.61 1.77
N ALA A 182 6.22 -10.03 3.02
CA ALA A 182 5.35 -11.00 3.70
C ALA A 182 3.92 -10.48 3.85
N LEU A 183 3.75 -9.18 4.11
CA LEU A 183 2.44 -8.54 4.19
C LEU A 183 1.70 -8.60 2.85
N VAL A 184 2.34 -8.17 1.76
CA VAL A 184 1.75 -8.18 0.41
C VAL A 184 1.37 -9.60 0.00
N THR A 185 2.27 -10.57 0.20
CA THR A 185 2.00 -11.98 -0.09
C THR A 185 0.83 -12.53 0.72
N SER A 186 0.73 -12.18 2.00
CA SER A 186 -0.43 -12.58 2.82
C SER A 186 -1.72 -11.88 2.37
N ILE A 187 -1.67 -10.62 1.94
CA ILE A 187 -2.84 -9.91 1.41
C ILE A 187 -3.34 -10.60 0.15
N GLU A 188 -2.45 -10.92 -0.79
CA GLU A 188 -2.79 -11.67 -2.01
C GLU A 188 -3.57 -12.95 -1.64
N LEU A 189 -2.96 -13.80 -0.81
CA LEU A 189 -3.55 -15.10 -0.43
C LEU A 189 -4.89 -15.05 0.31
N VAL A 190 -5.25 -13.92 0.93
CA VAL A 190 -6.50 -13.82 1.72
C VAL A 190 -7.55 -12.92 1.09
N VAL A 191 -7.20 -12.15 0.06
CA VAL A 191 -8.09 -11.21 -0.62
C VAL A 191 -8.41 -11.63 -2.05
N THR A 192 -7.41 -12.15 -2.80
CA THR A 192 -7.59 -12.60 -4.18
C THR A 192 -8.06 -14.05 -4.23
#